data_AF-A0A497QJY7-F1
#
_entry.id   AF-A0A497QJY7-F1
#
_cell.length_a   1.000
_cell.length_b   1.000
_cell.length_c   1.000
_cell.angle_alpha   90.00
_cell.angle_beta   90.00
_cell.angle_gamma   90.00
#
_symmetry.space_group_name_H-M   'P 1'
#
loop_
_entity.id
_entity.type
_entity.pdbx_description
1 polymer ?
#
loop_
_entity_poly.entity_id
_entity_poly.type
_entity_poly.pdbx_seq_one_letter_code
_entity_poly.pdbx_strand_id
1 'polypeptide(L)'
;MRRDNMEDIGFLEKTKGFLIKPSETFNKVKKEEMGNVLKYFVVWLLVYAILSTIVFTSIGNMLGVFSFLYSLSMLGLGSALWLFIILLVGGLIWIFISAGIIHIGVLVVGGKQGYYQTLKALIYGGTPGYVLGWIPFIMFLTAIWAFILEILGIRELQEISTGKAVLAILIPIIIFGVIIAIAATVYVYTSGMIGAP
;
A
#
# COMPACT_ATOMS: atom_id res chain seq x y z
N MET A 1 7.00 -4.68 -40.64
CA MET A 1 6.38 -4.82 -39.30
C MET A 1 7.30 -5.67 -38.43
N ARG A 2 8.22 -5.04 -37.70
CA ARG A 2 9.00 -5.69 -36.65
C ARG A 2 8.33 -5.29 -35.34
N ARG A 3 7.60 -6.21 -34.71
CA ARG A 3 7.20 -6.05 -33.31
C ARG A 3 8.50 -6.18 -32.53
N ASP A 4 9.14 -5.06 -32.25
CA ASP A 4 10.17 -5.02 -31.22
C ASP A 4 9.44 -5.35 -29.93
N ASN A 5 9.51 -6.63 -29.54
CA ASN A 5 9.06 -7.12 -28.26
C ASN A 5 9.70 -6.21 -27.22
N MET A 6 8.90 -5.36 -26.57
CA MET A 6 9.30 -4.74 -25.33
C MET A 6 9.68 -5.90 -24.42
N GLU A 7 10.97 -6.06 -24.11
CA GLU A 7 11.40 -7.05 -23.14
C GLU A 7 10.65 -6.73 -21.85
N ASP A 8 9.64 -7.54 -21.55
CA ASP A 8 8.98 -7.55 -20.25
C ASP A 8 10.10 -7.78 -19.24
N ILE A 9 10.56 -6.71 -18.59
CA ILE A 9 11.59 -6.80 -17.55
C ILE A 9 11.18 -7.93 -16.58
N GLY A 10 12.07 -8.90 -16.37
CA GLY A 10 11.74 -10.10 -15.62
C GLY A 10 11.21 -9.75 -14.22
N PHE A 11 10.32 -10.57 -13.64
CA PHE A 11 9.68 -10.26 -12.35
C PHE A 11 10.67 -9.88 -11.23
N LEU A 12 11.77 -10.63 -11.10
CA LEU A 12 12.83 -10.35 -10.13
C LEU A 12 13.67 -9.14 -10.51
N GLU A 13 13.95 -8.94 -11.80
CA GLU A 13 14.66 -7.76 -12.29
C GLU A 13 13.86 -6.48 -12.03
N LYS A 14 12.54 -6.53 -12.24
CA LYS A 14 11.60 -5.45 -11.91
C LYS A 14 11.61 -5.14 -10.42
N THR A 15 11.55 -6.16 -9.58
CA THR A 15 11.63 -6.00 -8.12
C THR A 15 12.95 -5.35 -7.70
N LYS A 16 14.07 -5.88 -8.20
CA LYS A 16 15.41 -5.30 -7.96
C LYS A 16 15.50 -3.86 -8.48
N GLY A 17 14.91 -3.60 -9.64
CA GLY A 17 14.81 -2.27 -10.25
C GLY A 17 14.12 -1.28 -9.34
N PHE A 18 12.96 -1.62 -8.76
CA PHE A 18 12.29 -0.74 -7.81
C PHE A 18 13.11 -0.51 -6.53
N LEU A 19 13.77 -1.55 -6.01
CA LEU A 19 14.57 -1.42 -4.79
C LEU A 19 15.83 -0.56 -4.99
N ILE A 20 16.45 -0.56 -6.17
CA ILE A 20 17.78 0.05 -6.40
C ILE A 20 17.70 1.29 -7.29
N LYS A 21 16.89 1.26 -8.35
CA LYS A 21 16.77 2.32 -9.37
C LYS A 21 15.30 2.63 -9.69
N PRO A 22 14.53 3.12 -8.72
CA PRO A 22 13.07 3.27 -8.84
C PRO A 22 12.66 4.16 -10.01
N SER A 23 13.25 5.36 -10.16
CA SER A 23 12.88 6.31 -11.23
C SER A 23 13.11 5.73 -12.64
N GLU A 24 14.23 5.04 -12.86
CA GLU A 24 14.51 4.36 -14.14
C GLU A 24 13.48 3.24 -14.39
N THR A 25 13.16 2.48 -13.35
CA THR A 25 12.23 1.35 -13.43
C THR A 25 10.80 1.81 -13.70
N PHE A 26 10.34 2.88 -13.04
CA PHE A 26 9.03 3.49 -13.31
C PHE A 26 8.90 3.95 -14.76
N ASN A 27 9.96 4.55 -15.33
CA ASN A 27 9.98 4.95 -16.72
C ASN A 27 9.84 3.76 -17.69
N LYS A 28 10.49 2.63 -17.39
CA LYS A 28 10.38 1.40 -18.19
C LYS A 28 8.97 0.79 -18.19
N VAL A 29 8.23 0.89 -17.08
CA VAL A 29 6.89 0.29 -16.93
C VAL A 29 5.72 1.23 -17.26
N LYS A 30 6.00 2.44 -17.77
CA LYS A 30 4.97 3.45 -18.12
C LYS A 30 3.84 2.88 -18.98
N LYS A 31 4.19 2.09 -19.99
CA LYS A 31 3.26 1.48 -20.95
C LYS A 31 2.78 0.08 -20.57
N GLU A 32 3.15 -0.42 -19.39
CA GLU A 32 2.75 -1.76 -18.95
C GLU A 32 1.23 -1.86 -18.74
N GLU A 33 0.65 -2.95 -19.22
CA GLU A 33 -0.78 -3.24 -19.14
C GLU A 33 -1.22 -3.65 -17.74
N MET A 34 -2.50 -3.40 -17.43
CA MET A 34 -3.05 -3.62 -16.09
C MET A 34 -2.92 -5.06 -15.61
N GLY A 35 -3.07 -6.03 -16.51
CA GLY A 35 -2.93 -7.45 -16.19
C GLY A 35 -1.55 -7.78 -15.59
N ASN A 36 -0.47 -7.24 -16.17
CA ASN A 36 0.89 -7.50 -15.70
C ASN A 36 1.19 -6.81 -14.37
N VAL A 37 0.70 -5.57 -14.18
CA VAL A 37 0.79 -4.84 -12.91
C VAL A 37 0.05 -5.56 -11.79
N LEU A 38 -1.19 -6.00 -12.04
CA LEU A 38 -1.98 -6.72 -11.04
C LEU A 38 -1.40 -8.10 -10.73
N LYS A 39 -0.88 -8.82 -11.74
CA LYS A 39 -0.15 -10.07 -11.51
C LYS A 39 1.06 -9.85 -10.61
N TYR A 40 1.84 -8.79 -10.86
CA TYR A 40 2.97 -8.43 -9.99
C TYR A 40 2.53 -8.20 -8.55
N PHE A 41 1.48 -7.39 -8.38
CA PHE A 41 0.90 -7.08 -7.08
C PHE A 41 0.42 -8.33 -6.34
N VAL A 42 -0.42 -9.16 -6.98
CA VAL A 42 -1.00 -10.35 -6.35
C VAL A 42 0.08 -11.34 -5.91
N VAL A 43 1.11 -11.56 -6.73
CA VAL A 43 2.22 -12.45 -6.37
C VAL A 43 2.96 -11.92 -5.13
N TRP A 44 3.32 -10.64 -5.11
CA TRP A 44 4.01 -10.06 -3.96
C TRP A 44 3.13 -9.95 -2.72
N LEU A 45 1.83 -9.67 -2.88
CA LEU A 45 0.87 -9.64 -1.78
C LEU A 45 0.71 -11.03 -1.14
N LEU A 46 0.64 -12.09 -1.95
CA LEU A 46 0.61 -13.47 -1.45
C LEU A 46 1.87 -13.80 -0.64
N VAL A 47 3.05 -13.50 -1.19
CA VAL A 47 4.33 -13.70 -0.48
C VAL A 47 4.37 -12.91 0.82
N TYR A 48 4.01 -11.64 0.78
CA TYR A 48 3.96 -10.77 1.96
C TYR A 48 2.98 -11.30 3.02
N ALA A 49 1.77 -11.71 2.63
CA ALA A 49 0.77 -12.23 3.54
C ALA A 49 1.22 -13.53 4.22
N ILE A 50 1.83 -14.45 3.48
CA ILE A 50 2.38 -15.70 4.03
C ILE A 50 3.49 -15.40 5.04
N LEU A 51 4.50 -14.62 4.64
CA LEU A 51 5.67 -14.32 5.49
C LEU A 51 5.27 -13.52 6.74
N SER A 52 4.43 -12.50 6.56
CA SER A 52 3.90 -11.69 7.67
C SER A 52 3.09 -12.54 8.65
N THR A 53 2.26 -13.45 8.14
CA THR A 53 1.48 -14.35 9.00
C THR A 53 2.40 -15.21 9.86
N ILE A 54 3.38 -15.87 9.24
CA ILE A 54 4.33 -16.74 9.94
C ILE A 54 5.09 -15.95 11.02
N VAL A 55 5.67 -14.81 10.64
CA VAL A 55 6.52 -14.02 11.54
C VAL A 55 5.71 -13.38 12.66
N PHE A 56 4.64 -12.65 12.32
CA PHE A 56 3.92 -11.87 13.32
C PHE A 56 3.15 -12.77 14.28
N THR A 57 2.50 -13.85 13.83
CA THR A 57 1.83 -14.76 14.78
C THR A 57 2.82 -15.45 15.70
N SER A 58 4.01 -15.83 15.20
CA SER A 58 5.07 -16.41 16.06
C SER A 58 5.51 -15.44 17.16
N ILE A 59 5.78 -14.19 16.79
CA ILE A 59 6.20 -13.15 17.75
C ILE A 59 5.06 -12.82 18.72
N GLY A 60 3.84 -12.61 18.22
CA GLY A 60 2.75 -12.17 19.07
C GLY A 60 2.19 -13.27 19.98
N ASN A 61 2.35 -14.56 19.61
CA ASN A 61 2.13 -15.67 20.54
C ASN A 61 3.18 -15.67 21.65
N MET A 62 4.45 -15.41 21.34
CA MET A 62 5.53 -15.31 22.33
C MET A 62 5.34 -14.12 23.29
N LEU A 63 4.85 -12.99 22.79
CA LEU A 63 4.65 -11.77 23.58
C LEU A 63 3.25 -11.67 24.22
N GLY A 64 2.34 -12.59 23.93
CA GLY A 64 0.94 -12.54 24.43
C GLY A 64 0.11 -11.37 23.87
N VAL A 65 0.54 -10.75 22.78
CA VAL A 65 -0.01 -9.47 22.28
C VAL A 65 -1.25 -9.66 21.41
N PHE A 66 -1.45 -10.84 20.83
CA PHE A 66 -2.59 -11.10 19.93
C PHE A 66 -3.89 -11.46 20.67
N SER A 67 -4.22 -10.78 21.76
CA SER A 67 -5.45 -11.03 22.52
C SER A 67 -6.72 -10.90 21.65
N PHE A 68 -6.76 -9.94 20.72
CA PHE A 68 -7.87 -9.77 19.77
C PHE A 68 -7.96 -10.91 18.73
N LEU A 69 -6.86 -11.26 18.06
CA LEU A 69 -6.87 -12.36 17.08
C LEU A 69 -7.08 -13.73 17.74
N TYR A 70 -6.65 -13.88 18.99
CA TYR A 70 -6.92 -15.06 19.82
C TYR A 70 -8.42 -15.18 20.12
N SER A 71 -9.10 -14.07 20.44
CA SER A 71 -10.56 -14.07 20.62
C SER A 71 -11.33 -14.44 19.34
N LEU A 72 -10.84 -14.01 18.17
CA LEU A 72 -11.36 -14.43 16.86
C LEU A 72 -11.06 -15.89 16.54
N SER A 73 -9.97 -16.46 17.09
CA SER A 73 -9.66 -17.87 16.89
C SER A 73 -10.58 -18.85 17.61
N MET A 74 -11.31 -18.37 18.63
CA MET A 74 -12.41 -19.11 19.27
C MET A 74 -13.62 -19.31 18.34
N LEU A 75 -13.67 -18.63 17.20
CA LEU A 75 -14.67 -18.83 16.14
C LEU A 75 -14.32 -19.99 15.17
N GLY A 76 -13.29 -20.81 15.50
CA GLY A 76 -13.00 -22.07 14.80
C GLY A 76 -11.90 -22.03 13.73
N LEU A 77 -11.28 -20.87 13.49
CA LEU A 77 -10.10 -20.73 12.60
C LEU A 77 -8.90 -20.23 13.41
N GLY A 78 -7.72 -20.84 13.26
CA GLY A 78 -6.52 -20.39 13.98
C GLY A 78 -6.16 -18.92 13.71
N SER A 79 -5.58 -18.22 14.69
CA SER A 79 -5.22 -16.79 14.60
C SER A 79 -4.35 -16.45 13.39
N ALA A 80 -3.50 -17.39 12.95
CA ALA A 80 -2.69 -17.28 11.74
C ALA A 80 -3.54 -17.23 10.46
N LEU A 81 -4.56 -18.09 10.34
CA LEU A 81 -5.43 -18.10 9.16
C LEU A 81 -6.23 -16.81 9.04
N TRP A 82 -6.73 -16.28 10.17
CA TRP A 82 -7.39 -14.98 10.19
C TRP A 82 -6.48 -13.85 9.74
N LEU A 83 -5.26 -13.78 10.27
CA LEU A 83 -4.29 -12.75 9.86
C LEU A 83 -3.98 -12.85 8.37
N PHE A 84 -3.76 -14.06 7.85
CA PHE A 84 -3.53 -14.28 6.43
C PHE A 84 -4.69 -13.77 5.57
N ILE A 85 -5.93 -14.11 5.91
CA ILE A 85 -7.13 -13.67 5.18
C ILE A 85 -7.26 -12.14 5.21
N ILE A 86 -7.05 -11.53 6.38
CA ILE A 86 -7.13 -10.06 6.55
C ILE A 86 -6.07 -9.37 5.69
N LEU A 87 -4.82 -9.85 5.70
CA LEU A 87 -3.74 -9.26 4.90
C LEU A 87 -4.02 -9.41 3.39
N LEU A 88 -4.49 -10.58 2.96
CA LEU A 88 -4.74 -10.86 1.55
C LEU A 88 -5.96 -10.09 1.02
N VAL A 89 -7.12 -10.26 1.65
CA VAL A 89 -8.38 -9.62 1.21
C VAL A 89 -8.32 -8.11 1.47
N GLY A 90 -7.81 -7.72 2.65
CA GLY A 90 -7.61 -6.32 3.00
C GLY A 90 -6.64 -5.64 2.04
N GLY A 91 -5.49 -6.25 1.72
CA GLY A 91 -4.54 -5.70 0.76
C GLY A 91 -5.13 -5.54 -0.64
N LEU A 92 -5.88 -6.55 -1.12
CA LEU A 92 -6.56 -6.50 -2.42
C LEU A 92 -7.58 -5.36 -2.50
N ILE A 93 -8.37 -5.14 -1.47
CA ILE A 93 -9.38 -4.06 -1.46
C ILE A 93 -8.68 -2.70 -1.28
N TRP A 94 -7.74 -2.65 -0.32
CA TRP A 94 -7.09 -1.42 0.10
C TRP A 94 -6.32 -0.75 -1.02
N ILE A 95 -5.62 -1.49 -1.88
CA ILE A 95 -4.82 -0.89 -2.96
C ILE A 95 -5.67 -0.06 -3.94
N PHE A 96 -6.92 -0.45 -4.20
CA PHE A 96 -7.81 0.32 -5.07
C PHE A 96 -8.42 1.51 -4.34
N ILE A 97 -8.79 1.34 -3.07
CA ILE A 97 -9.30 2.45 -2.25
C ILE A 97 -8.23 3.52 -2.10
N SER A 98 -7.00 3.13 -1.73
CA SER A 98 -5.87 4.04 -1.56
C SER A 98 -5.52 4.71 -2.89
N ALA A 99 -5.49 3.97 -4.01
CA ALA A 99 -5.32 4.56 -5.32
C ALA A 99 -6.39 5.60 -5.64
N GLY A 100 -7.65 5.37 -5.25
CA GLY A 100 -8.74 6.34 -5.44
C GLY A 100 -8.52 7.61 -4.64
N ILE A 101 -8.20 7.45 -3.35
CA ILE A 101 -7.91 8.56 -2.43
C ILE A 101 -6.74 9.41 -2.95
N ILE A 102 -5.63 8.77 -3.31
CA ILE A 102 -4.44 9.45 -3.85
C ILE A 102 -4.73 10.06 -5.23
N HIS A 103 -5.56 9.42 -6.05
CA HIS A 103 -5.91 9.94 -7.37
C HIS A 103 -6.72 11.25 -7.26
N ILE A 104 -7.57 11.41 -6.24
CA ILE A 104 -8.20 12.71 -5.96
C ILE A 104 -7.14 13.79 -5.74
N GLY A 105 -6.12 13.51 -4.92
CA GLY A 105 -5.00 14.44 -4.72
C GLY A 105 -4.21 14.72 -6.00
N VAL A 106 -3.98 13.70 -6.83
CA VAL A 106 -3.37 13.86 -8.18
C VAL A 106 -4.18 14.81 -9.05
N LEU A 107 -5.50 14.66 -9.07
CA LEU A 107 -6.40 15.54 -9.83
C LEU A 107 -6.33 16.99 -9.31
N VAL A 108 -6.30 17.20 -8.00
CA VAL A 108 -6.18 18.52 -7.36
C VAL A 108 -4.90 19.25 -7.80
N VAL A 109 -3.77 18.54 -7.92
CA VAL A 109 -2.49 19.14 -8.35
C VAL A 109 -2.33 19.21 -9.89
N GLY A 110 -3.34 18.76 -10.62
CA GLY A 110 -3.44 18.84 -12.08
C GLY A 110 -2.85 17.67 -12.86
N GLY A 111 -2.63 16.51 -12.23
CA GLY A 111 -2.27 15.27 -12.92
C GLY A 111 -3.43 14.72 -13.75
N LYS A 112 -3.11 14.17 -14.93
CA LYS A 112 -4.12 13.81 -15.95
C LYS A 112 -3.87 12.47 -16.65
N GLN A 113 -2.93 11.66 -16.18
CA GLN A 113 -2.58 10.37 -16.83
C GLN A 113 -3.55 9.23 -16.45
N GLY A 114 -4.63 9.56 -15.75
CA GLY A 114 -5.70 8.64 -15.37
C GLY A 114 -5.43 7.85 -14.09
N TYR A 115 -6.50 7.26 -13.55
CA TYR A 115 -6.50 6.50 -12.31
C TYR A 115 -5.51 5.32 -12.35
N TYR A 116 -5.45 4.63 -13.49
CA TYR A 116 -4.59 3.46 -13.64
C TYR A 116 -3.11 3.76 -13.39
N GLN A 117 -2.63 4.95 -13.77
CA GLN A 117 -1.24 5.33 -13.49
C GLN A 117 -1.00 5.61 -12.00
N THR A 118 -2.01 6.11 -11.26
CA THR A 118 -1.95 6.20 -9.79
C THR A 118 -1.93 4.82 -9.14
N LEU A 119 -2.81 3.91 -9.57
CA LEU A 119 -2.82 2.54 -9.07
C LEU A 119 -1.49 1.83 -9.32
N LYS A 120 -0.94 1.97 -10.53
CA LYS A 120 0.37 1.44 -10.91
C LYS A 120 1.49 2.03 -10.04
N ALA A 121 1.45 3.34 -9.78
CA ALA A 121 2.41 4.01 -8.90
C ALA A 121 2.39 3.43 -7.49
N LEU A 122 1.21 3.17 -6.91
CA LEU A 122 1.11 2.59 -5.57
C LEU A 122 1.50 1.11 -5.53
N ILE A 123 1.09 0.32 -6.53
CA ILE A 123 1.45 -1.10 -6.61
C ILE A 123 2.97 -1.27 -6.65
N TYR A 124 3.65 -0.58 -7.56
CA TYR A 124 5.10 -0.68 -7.65
C TYR A 124 5.79 0.09 -6.53
N GLY A 125 5.17 1.18 -6.07
CA GLY A 125 5.65 1.98 -4.96
C GLY A 125 5.77 1.18 -3.67
N GLY A 126 4.80 0.30 -3.42
CA GLY A 126 4.75 -0.60 -2.27
C GLY A 126 5.77 -1.75 -2.28
N THR A 127 6.56 -1.92 -3.36
CA THR A 127 7.52 -3.03 -3.50
C THR A 127 8.44 -3.21 -2.27
N PRO A 128 9.05 -2.16 -1.68
CA PRO A 128 9.85 -2.30 -0.47
C PRO A 128 9.06 -2.92 0.69
N GLY A 129 7.80 -2.51 0.85
CA GLY A 129 6.91 -3.03 1.87
C GLY A 129 6.59 -4.50 1.66
N TYR A 130 6.31 -4.93 0.43
CA TYR A 130 6.03 -6.35 0.15
C TYR A 130 7.26 -7.23 0.36
N VAL A 131 8.43 -6.76 -0.07
CA VAL A 131 9.67 -7.56 -0.04
C VAL A 131 10.28 -7.62 1.37
N LEU A 132 10.22 -6.53 2.13
CA LEU A 132 10.97 -6.38 3.39
C LEU A 132 10.09 -6.07 4.61
N GLY A 133 8.82 -5.70 4.41
CA GLY A 133 7.93 -5.24 5.49
C GLY A 133 7.47 -6.32 6.46
N TRP A 134 7.68 -7.60 6.14
CA TRP A 134 7.44 -8.73 7.05
C TRP A 134 8.59 -8.95 8.05
N ILE A 135 9.75 -8.32 7.82
CA ILE A 135 10.93 -8.45 8.70
C ILE A 135 10.74 -7.53 9.92
N PRO A 136 10.80 -8.07 11.15
CA PRO A 136 10.66 -7.27 12.36
C PRO A 136 11.73 -6.18 12.47
N PHE A 137 11.44 -5.12 13.21
CA PHE A 137 12.32 -3.98 13.52
C PHE A 137 12.73 -3.08 12.33
N ILE A 138 12.70 -3.57 11.07
CA ILE A 138 13.03 -2.75 9.89
C ILE A 138 11.79 -2.15 9.20
N MET A 139 10.60 -2.51 9.65
CA MET A 139 9.31 -2.13 9.06
C MET A 139 9.14 -0.61 8.86
N PHE A 140 9.71 0.20 9.75
CA PHE A 140 9.67 1.66 9.62
C PHE A 140 10.55 2.16 8.46
N LEU A 141 11.73 1.57 8.26
CA LEU A 141 12.63 1.93 7.16
C LEU A 141 12.01 1.53 5.81
N THR A 142 11.37 0.37 5.76
CA THR A 142 10.71 -0.12 4.55
C THR A 142 9.48 0.70 4.20
N ALA A 143 8.72 1.17 5.22
CA ALA A 143 7.61 2.10 5.02
C ALA A 143 8.07 3.46 4.48
N ILE A 144 9.14 4.04 5.02
CA ILE A 144 9.74 5.27 4.47
C ILE A 144 10.16 5.04 3.02
N TRP A 145 10.79 3.90 2.73
CA TRP A 145 11.24 3.62 1.38
C TRP A 145 10.08 3.45 0.39
N ALA A 146 9.04 2.72 0.79
CA ALA A 146 7.81 2.60 0.01
C ALA A 146 7.16 3.97 -0.25
N PHE A 147 7.07 4.83 0.76
CA PHE A 147 6.53 6.18 0.62
C PHE A 147 7.32 7.04 -0.38
N ILE A 148 8.66 6.98 -0.33
CA ILE A 148 9.51 7.66 -1.32
C ILE A 148 9.23 7.11 -2.72
N LEU A 149 9.12 5.80 -2.86
CA LEU A 149 8.84 5.14 -4.13
C LEU A 149 7.45 5.47 -4.68
N GLU A 150 6.44 5.61 -3.83
CA GLU A 150 5.11 6.08 -4.23
C GLU A 150 5.17 7.52 -4.76
N ILE A 151 5.91 8.43 -4.11
CA ILE A 151 6.14 9.79 -4.62
C ILE A 151 6.82 9.75 -5.99
N LEU A 152 7.87 8.94 -6.14
CA LEU A 152 8.58 8.77 -7.41
C LEU A 152 7.66 8.18 -8.49
N GLY A 153 6.87 7.17 -8.14
CA GLY A 153 5.91 6.54 -9.05
C GLY A 153 4.86 7.52 -9.53
N ILE A 154 4.27 8.31 -8.63
CA ILE A 154 3.31 9.35 -8.98
C ILE A 154 3.98 10.41 -9.86
N ARG A 155 5.18 10.87 -9.52
CA ARG A 155 5.93 11.84 -10.33
C ARG A 155 6.15 11.34 -11.75
N GLU A 156 6.71 10.15 -11.90
CA GLU A 156 7.10 9.59 -13.20
C GLU A 156 5.86 9.20 -14.04
N LEU A 157 4.85 8.57 -13.44
CA LEU A 157 3.70 8.01 -14.14
C LEU A 157 2.56 9.01 -14.37
N GLN A 158 2.41 10.02 -13.50
CA GLN A 158 1.48 11.14 -13.72
C GLN A 158 2.12 12.32 -14.44
N GLU A 159 3.45 12.29 -14.66
CA GLU A 159 4.21 13.31 -15.37
C GLU A 159 4.06 14.71 -14.73
N ILE A 160 4.11 14.74 -13.41
CA ILE A 160 4.03 15.96 -12.60
C ILE A 160 5.36 16.21 -11.87
N SER A 161 5.58 17.42 -11.36
CA SER A 161 6.79 17.72 -10.58
C SER A 161 6.82 16.98 -9.24
N THR A 162 8.01 16.77 -8.67
CA THR A 162 8.17 16.12 -7.36
C THR A 162 7.33 16.81 -6.27
N GLY A 163 7.31 18.14 -6.23
CA GLY A 163 6.51 18.89 -5.26
C GLY A 163 5.01 18.62 -5.40
N LYS A 164 4.51 18.53 -6.64
CA LYS A 164 3.12 18.15 -6.90
C LYS A 164 2.83 16.70 -6.50
N ALA A 165 3.76 15.76 -6.75
CA ALA A 165 3.60 14.37 -6.34
C ALA A 165 3.53 14.23 -4.81
N VAL A 166 4.35 14.98 -4.07
CA VAL A 166 4.27 15.05 -2.60
C VAL A 166 2.91 15.59 -2.16
N LEU A 167 2.47 16.72 -2.73
CA LEU A 167 1.17 17.30 -2.40
C LEU A 167 0.00 16.37 -2.76
N ALA A 168 0.06 15.66 -3.88
CA ALA A 168 -0.96 14.70 -4.29
C ALA A 168 -1.18 13.60 -3.25
N ILE A 169 -0.14 13.20 -2.54
CA ILE A 169 -0.24 12.19 -1.47
C ILE A 169 -0.67 12.84 -0.14
N LEU A 170 -0.09 13.99 0.21
CA LEU A 170 -0.34 14.63 1.51
C LEU A 170 -1.73 15.27 1.63
N ILE A 171 -2.24 15.91 0.58
CA ILE A 171 -3.55 16.60 0.60
C ILE A 171 -4.67 15.65 1.06
N PRO A 172 -4.91 14.50 0.43
CA PRO A 172 -5.98 13.61 0.85
C PRO A 172 -5.74 13.05 2.26
N ILE A 173 -4.49 12.72 2.63
CA ILE A 173 -4.17 12.21 3.97
C ILE A 173 -4.53 13.25 5.05
N ILE A 174 -4.19 14.52 4.84
CA ILE A 174 -4.50 15.61 5.78
C ILE A 174 -6.02 15.79 5.87
N ILE A 175 -6.73 15.80 4.74
CA ILE A 175 -8.20 15.97 4.72
C ILE A 175 -8.88 14.82 5.49
N PHE A 176 -8.52 13.57 5.20
CA PHE A 176 -9.08 12.41 5.91
C PHE A 176 -8.71 12.43 7.40
N GLY A 177 -7.47 12.79 7.74
CA GLY A 177 -7.03 12.92 9.12
C GLY A 177 -7.83 13.96 9.90
N VAL A 178 -8.09 15.13 9.30
CA VAL A 178 -8.93 16.18 9.90
C VAL A 178 -10.38 15.70 10.06
N ILE A 179 -10.96 15.05 9.06
CA ILE A 179 -12.33 14.52 9.13
C ILE A 179 -12.46 13.51 10.28
N ILE A 180 -11.50 12.58 10.41
CA ILE A 180 -11.48 11.58 11.48
C ILE A 180 -11.34 12.26 12.85
N ALA A 181 -10.45 13.25 12.98
CA ALA A 181 -10.27 13.99 14.23
C ALA A 181 -11.55 14.72 14.67
N ILE A 182 -12.26 15.36 13.73
CA ILE A 182 -13.54 16.02 14.00
C ILE A 182 -14.59 14.97 14.41
N ALA A 183 -14.73 13.88 13.66
CA ALA A 183 -15.70 12.82 13.96
C ALA A 183 -15.45 12.20 15.35
N ALA A 184 -14.18 11.96 15.71
CA ALA A 184 -13.80 11.47 17.03
C ALA A 184 -14.18 12.48 18.14
N THR A 185 -13.93 13.77 17.92
CA THR A 185 -14.30 14.83 18.88
C THR A 185 -15.81 14.89 19.09
N VAL A 186 -16.59 14.84 18.00
CA VAL A 186 -18.06 14.81 18.06
C VAL A 186 -18.56 13.56 18.78
N TYR A 187 -17.98 12.40 18.51
CA TYR A 187 -18.32 11.16 19.21
C TYR A 187 -18.04 11.25 20.72
N VAL A 188 -16.88 11.76 21.12
CA VAL A 188 -16.53 11.94 22.55
C VAL A 188 -17.49 12.92 23.22
N TYR A 189 -17.79 14.05 22.58
CA TYR A 189 -18.71 15.04 23.13
C TYR A 189 -20.13 14.47 23.31
N THR A 190 -20.66 13.80 22.29
CA THR A 190 -22.02 13.23 22.32
C THR A 190 -22.15 12.03 23.26
N SER A 191 -21.15 11.14 23.33
CA SER A 191 -21.13 10.04 24.30
C SER A 191 -20.99 10.54 25.74
N GLY A 192 -20.25 11.63 25.96
CA GLY A 192 -20.20 12.32 27.26
C GLY A 192 -21.53 12.95 27.68
N MET A 193 -22.31 13.48 26.73
CA MET A 193 -23.66 13.99 27.00
C MET A 193 -24.69 12.89 27.29
N ILE A 194 -24.55 11.71 26.67
CA ILE A 194 -25.46 10.56 26.89
C ILE A 194 -25.19 9.89 28.25
N GLY A 195 -23.97 10.01 28.78
CA GLY A 195 -23.56 9.47 30.08
C GLY A 195 -23.70 10.42 31.28
N ALA A 196 -24.19 11.66 31.07
CA ALA A 196 -24.43 12.61 32.16
C ALA A 196 -25.79 12.29 32.83
N PRO A 197 -25.83 12.08 34.16
CA PRO A 197 -27.07 11.76 34.89
C PRO A 197 -28.09 12.89 34.87
#